data_AF-A0A523AC42-F1
#
_entry.id   AF-A0A523AC42-F1
#
_cell.length_a   1.000
_cell.length_b   1.000
_cell.length_c   1.000
_cell.angle_alpha   90.00
_cell.angle_beta   90.00
_cell.angle_gamma   90.00
#
_symmetry.space_group_name_H-M   'P 1'
#
loop_
_entity.id
_entity.type
_entity.pdbx_description
1 polymer ?
#
loop_
_entity_poly.entity_id
_entity_poly.type
_entity_poly.pdbx_seq_one_letter_code
_entity_poly.pdbx_strand_id
1 'polypeptide(L)'
;MKKQPFQLIPPVQLELPFPPRRTAGIDLSTAKAAIAVVEKTTDSVYHVIRTEEVTLGSPKGPEKSVMSISSIPYIYYPAINRVVELLWSLDVEVVGVDWSPTEFYMRTPKIYPAYKTLFYGILSAGLFNQQILNFWVPPLYIRKMLNLPHTAKKEEVWKKAEEVYQIEYQVDPAGITRDTRDASILGIVSHVTCQRFLEVP
;
A
#
# COMPACT_ATOMS: atom_id res chain seq x y z
N MET A 1 -36.17 18.39 -16.30
CA MET A 1 -34.79 18.91 -16.18
C MET A 1 -33.93 18.32 -17.29
N LYS A 2 -33.30 19.14 -18.13
CA LYS A 2 -32.35 18.63 -19.14
C LYS A 2 -31.09 18.15 -18.40
N LYS A 3 -30.71 16.89 -18.59
CA LYS A 3 -29.46 16.36 -18.03
C LYS A 3 -28.30 17.06 -18.74
N GLN A 4 -27.41 17.70 -18.00
CA GLN A 4 -26.15 18.17 -18.57
C GLN A 4 -25.38 16.94 -19.09
N PRO A 5 -24.80 17.01 -20.30
CA PRO A 5 -23.92 15.95 -20.79
C PRO A 5 -22.72 15.82 -19.85
N PHE A 6 -22.31 14.58 -19.60
CA PHE A 6 -21.13 14.28 -18.83
C PHE A 6 -19.91 14.93 -19.50
N GLN A 7 -19.30 15.92 -18.83
CA GLN A 7 -18.02 16.47 -19.26
C GLN A 7 -16.92 15.58 -18.70
N LEU A 8 -16.14 14.96 -19.59
CA LEU A 8 -14.89 14.32 -19.22
C LEU A 8 -13.99 15.40 -18.61
N ILE A 9 -13.52 15.18 -17.38
CA ILE A 9 -12.45 15.98 -16.80
C ILE A 9 -11.26 15.85 -17.77
N PRO A 10 -10.67 16.96 -18.24
CA PRO A 10 -9.51 16.89 -19.12
C PRO A 10 -8.43 16.02 -18.46
N PRO A 11 -7.71 15.19 -19.23
CA PRO A 11 -6.68 14.33 -18.66
C PRO A 11 -5.66 15.20 -17.93
N VAL A 12 -5.49 14.93 -16.63
CA VAL A 12 -4.40 15.50 -15.86
C VAL A 12 -3.13 14.86 -16.40
N GLN A 13 -2.29 15.65 -17.06
CA GLN A 13 -0.97 15.19 -17.47
C GLN A 13 -0.12 15.11 -16.19
N LEU A 14 -0.01 13.89 -15.66
CA LEU A 14 0.79 13.62 -14.47
C LEU A 14 2.28 13.68 -14.86
N GLU A 15 2.94 14.78 -14.53
CA GLU A 15 4.41 14.86 -14.54
C GLU A 15 4.94 14.08 -13.34
N LEU A 16 4.94 12.76 -13.44
CA LEU A 16 5.51 11.92 -12.40
C LEU A 16 7.04 11.92 -12.58
N PRO A 17 7.81 12.34 -11.56
CA PRO A 17 9.25 12.20 -11.56
C PRO A 17 9.58 10.70 -11.57
N PHE A 18 9.88 10.19 -12.75
CA PHE A 18 10.22 8.79 -12.96
C PHE A 18 11.73 8.66 -13.25
N PRO A 19 12.45 7.76 -12.57
CA PRO A 19 11.97 6.87 -11.50
C PRO A 19 11.63 7.63 -10.21
N PRO A 20 10.66 7.15 -9.41
CA PRO A 20 10.27 7.81 -8.16
C PRO A 20 11.47 7.84 -7.21
N ARG A 21 11.70 8.98 -6.56
CA ARG A 21 12.72 9.14 -5.51
C ARG A 21 12.28 8.44 -4.24
N ARG A 22 11.01 8.59 -3.86
CA ARG A 22 10.43 7.99 -2.66
C ARG A 22 9.21 7.16 -3.00
N THR A 23 9.25 5.94 -2.52
CA THR A 23 8.09 5.05 -2.56
C THR A 23 7.67 4.68 -1.16
N ALA A 24 6.44 4.22 -1.00
CA ALA A 24 6.02 3.59 0.23
C ALA A 24 5.33 2.26 -0.07
N GLY A 25 5.35 1.36 0.90
CA GLY A 25 4.45 0.23 0.90
C GLY A 25 3.43 0.34 2.03
N ILE A 26 2.25 -0.24 1.79
CA ILE A 26 1.18 -0.35 2.78
C ILE A 26 0.76 -1.82 2.85
N ASP A 27 1.09 -2.48 3.95
CA ASP A 27 0.54 -3.79 4.28
C ASP A 27 -0.79 -3.62 5.04
N LEU A 28 -1.81 -4.33 4.57
CA LEU A 28 -3.19 -4.30 5.10
C LEU A 28 -3.63 -5.71 5.50
N SER A 29 -2.67 -6.54 5.94
CA SER A 29 -2.93 -7.90 6.37
C SER A 29 -3.56 -7.97 7.76
N THR A 30 -3.47 -6.90 8.56
CA THR A 30 -4.05 -6.81 9.91
C THR A 30 -5.11 -5.72 10.01
N ALA A 31 -5.62 -5.46 11.23
CA ALA A 31 -6.51 -4.33 11.51
C ALA A 31 -5.78 -2.97 11.53
N LYS A 32 -4.48 -2.97 11.22
CA LYS A 32 -3.63 -1.80 11.07
C LYS A 32 -3.13 -1.75 9.63
N ALA A 33 -2.89 -0.53 9.14
CA ALA A 33 -2.03 -0.30 8.00
C ALA A 33 -0.60 -0.18 8.50
N ALA A 34 0.23 -1.16 8.18
CA ALA A 34 1.68 -1.02 8.36
C ALA A 34 2.25 -0.32 7.13
N ILE A 35 3.03 0.72 7.36
CA ILE A 35 3.56 1.61 6.35
C ILE A 35 5.07 1.58 6.46
N ALA A 36 5.74 1.54 5.32
CA ALA A 36 7.18 1.75 5.22
C ALA A 36 7.47 2.69 4.07
N VAL A 37 8.20 3.78 4.33
CA VAL A 37 8.70 4.70 3.29
C VAL A 37 10.13 4.31 2.97
N VAL A 38 10.38 4.21 1.68
CA VAL A 38 11.61 3.68 1.10
C VAL A 38 12.21 4.71 0.15
N GLU A 39 13.52 4.90 0.25
CA GLU A 39 14.30 5.74 -0.64
C GLU A 39 15.42 4.90 -1.25
N LYS A 40 15.62 5.01 -2.57
CA LYS A 40 16.72 4.36 -3.28
C LYS A 40 17.91 5.32 -3.35
N THR A 41 19.03 4.97 -2.70
CA THR A 41 20.22 5.86 -2.65
C THR A 41 21.27 5.54 -3.70
N THR A 42 21.40 4.28 -4.09
CA THR A 42 22.32 3.81 -5.13
C THR A 42 21.63 2.79 -6.01
N ASP A 43 22.31 2.25 -7.04
CA ASP A 43 21.71 1.32 -7.99
C ASP A 43 21.02 0.10 -7.36
N SER A 44 21.44 -0.31 -6.15
CA SER A 44 21.00 -1.56 -5.51
C SER A 44 20.59 -1.44 -4.04
N VAL A 45 20.80 -0.30 -3.38
CA VAL A 45 20.53 -0.13 -1.94
C VAL A 45 19.23 0.65 -1.72
N TYR A 46 18.36 0.10 -0.87
CA TYR A 46 17.11 0.73 -0.45
C TYR A 46 17.14 1.00 1.04
N HIS A 47 16.92 2.25 1.44
CA HIS A 47 16.75 2.60 2.85
C HIS A 47 15.29 2.71 3.23
N VAL A 48 14.90 2.01 4.28
CA VAL A 48 13.63 2.21 4.96
C VAL A 48 13.82 3.34 5.97
N ILE A 49 13.32 4.53 5.63
CA ILE A 49 13.55 5.77 6.38
C ILE A 49 12.43 6.09 7.39
N ARG A 50 11.28 5.43 7.24
CA ARG A 50 10.14 5.58 8.15
C ARG A 50 9.32 4.30 8.16
N THR A 51 8.90 3.89 9.34
CA THR A 51 7.83 2.91 9.51
C THR A 51 6.74 3.49 10.40
N GLU A 52 5.48 3.11 10.15
CA GLU A 52 4.35 3.52 10.98
C GLU A 52 3.26 2.45 10.94
N GLU A 53 2.53 2.28 12.04
CA GLU A 53 1.32 1.47 12.06
C GLU A 53 0.10 2.35 12.39
N VAL A 54 -0.80 2.51 11.42
CA VAL A 54 -2.04 3.26 11.60
C VAL A 54 -3.18 2.29 11.87
N THR A 55 -3.83 2.41 13.03
CA THR A 55 -5.00 1.60 13.34
C THR A 55 -6.17 2.03 12.46
N LEU A 56 -6.74 1.12 11.67
CA LEU A 56 -7.75 1.44 10.65
C LEU A 56 -9.17 1.60 11.22
N GLY A 57 -9.28 1.86 12.52
CA GLY A 57 -10.53 1.70 13.24
C GLY A 57 -10.92 0.22 13.36
N SER A 58 -11.51 -0.13 14.49
CA SER A 58 -12.24 -1.38 14.64
C SER A 58 -13.67 -0.98 14.97
N PRO A 59 -14.69 -1.71 14.48
CA PRO A 59 -16.04 -1.54 14.99
C PRO A 59 -16.09 -2.03 16.44
N LYS A 60 -15.49 -1.27 17.37
CA LYS A 60 -15.56 -1.47 18.81
C LYS A 60 -16.77 -0.69 19.31
N GLY A 61 -17.93 -1.25 19.01
CA GLY A 61 -19.20 -0.94 19.66
C GLY A 61 -19.97 -2.25 19.90
N PRO A 62 -20.93 -2.30 20.84
CA PRO A 62 -21.75 -3.49 21.11
C PRO A 62 -22.59 -3.96 19.90
N GLU A 63 -22.64 -3.17 18.83
CA GLU A 63 -23.32 -3.47 17.57
C GLU A 63 -22.44 -4.30 16.62
N LYS A 64 -22.11 -5.54 17.02
CA LYS A 64 -21.64 -6.57 16.07
C LYS A 64 -22.73 -7.00 15.07
N SER A 65 -23.96 -6.53 15.27
CA SER A 65 -25.12 -6.80 14.44
C SER A 65 -25.50 -5.54 13.67
N VAL A 66 -25.18 -5.51 12.37
CA VAL A 66 -25.67 -4.52 11.39
C VAL A 66 -25.06 -3.12 11.49
N MET A 67 -23.75 -2.98 11.24
CA MET A 67 -23.27 -1.69 10.74
C MET A 67 -23.80 -1.49 9.32
N SER A 68 -24.63 -0.45 9.12
CA SER A 68 -25.05 -0.03 7.79
C SER A 68 -23.83 0.30 6.92
N ILE A 69 -23.89 -0.06 5.63
CA ILE A 69 -22.84 0.27 4.64
C ILE A 69 -22.57 1.79 4.60
N SER A 70 -23.59 2.60 4.90
CA SER A 70 -23.50 4.06 4.93
C SER A 70 -22.61 4.63 6.04
N SER A 71 -22.36 3.88 7.12
CA SER A 71 -21.56 4.33 8.27
C SER A 71 -20.07 3.99 8.14
N ILE A 72 -19.73 3.15 7.16
CA ILE A 72 -18.38 2.64 6.92
C ILE A 72 -17.37 3.74 6.60
N PRO A 73 -17.68 4.71 5.70
CA PRO A 73 -16.79 5.81 5.40
C PRO A 73 -16.28 6.50 6.69
N TYR A 74 -17.16 6.81 7.62
CA TYR A 74 -16.82 7.58 8.81
C TYR A 74 -15.84 6.87 9.77
N ILE A 75 -15.72 5.54 9.69
CA ILE A 75 -14.78 4.76 10.51
C ILE A 75 -13.37 4.80 9.91
N TYR A 76 -13.28 4.69 8.57
CA TYR A 76 -12.01 4.58 7.88
C TYR A 76 -11.43 5.93 7.44
N TYR A 77 -12.26 6.94 7.18
CA TYR A 77 -11.81 8.25 6.69
C TYR A 77 -10.74 8.89 7.57
N PRO A 78 -10.87 8.96 8.91
CA PRO A 78 -9.82 9.54 9.74
C PRO A 78 -8.48 8.80 9.63
N ALA A 79 -8.53 7.46 9.56
CA ALA A 79 -7.33 6.64 9.42
C ALA A 79 -6.71 6.81 8.02
N ILE A 80 -7.52 6.78 6.96
CA ILE A 80 -7.05 6.98 5.58
C ILE A 80 -6.47 8.38 5.39
N ASN A 81 -7.14 9.42 5.90
CA ASN A 81 -6.63 10.79 5.85
C ASN A 81 -5.27 10.87 6.52
N ARG A 82 -5.10 10.28 7.71
CA ARG A 82 -3.80 10.23 8.38
C ARG A 82 -2.74 9.52 7.54
N VAL A 83 -3.08 8.40 6.88
CA VAL A 83 -2.15 7.68 5.98
C VAL A 83 -1.76 8.57 4.80
N VAL A 84 -2.73 9.19 4.14
CA VAL A 84 -2.52 10.05 2.96
C VAL A 84 -1.72 11.30 3.33
N GLU A 85 -2.07 11.97 4.44
CA GLU A 85 -1.34 13.12 4.97
C GLU A 85 0.10 12.76 5.34
N LEU A 86 0.31 11.61 5.98
CA LEU A 86 1.65 11.12 6.29
C LEU A 86 2.48 10.93 5.02
N LEU A 87 1.95 10.21 4.02
CA LEU A 87 2.66 9.93 2.78
C LEU A 87 2.95 11.20 1.98
N TRP A 88 1.98 12.11 1.92
CA TRP A 88 2.14 13.40 1.28
C TRP A 88 3.19 14.26 1.99
N SER A 89 3.20 14.30 3.32
CA SER A 89 4.20 15.04 4.11
C SER A 89 5.63 14.51 3.97
N LEU A 90 5.79 13.29 3.45
CA LEU A 90 7.07 12.63 3.22
C LEU A 90 7.48 12.64 1.74
N ASP A 91 6.77 13.41 0.91
CA ASP A 91 7.00 13.50 -0.54
C ASP A 91 7.00 12.13 -1.24
N VAL A 92 6.10 11.22 -0.81
CA VAL A 92 5.96 9.91 -1.44
C VAL A 92 5.28 10.07 -2.80
N GLU A 93 5.91 9.57 -3.85
CA GLU A 93 5.40 9.69 -5.22
C GLU A 93 4.63 8.43 -5.64
N VAL A 94 5.04 7.27 -5.13
CA VAL A 94 4.47 5.96 -5.50
C VAL A 94 4.22 5.10 -4.27
N VAL A 95 3.06 4.45 -4.23
CA VAL A 95 2.67 3.56 -3.13
C VAL A 95 2.35 2.16 -3.65
N GLY A 96 3.02 1.14 -3.09
CA GLY A 96 2.65 -0.26 -3.24
C GLY A 96 1.70 -0.70 -2.15
N VAL A 97 0.49 -1.13 -2.49
CA VAL A 97 -0.48 -1.60 -1.51
C VAL A 97 -0.67 -3.11 -1.65
N ASP A 98 -0.61 -3.84 -0.54
CA ASP A 98 -0.88 -5.28 -0.54
C ASP A 98 -2.25 -5.57 -1.17
N TRP A 99 -2.22 -6.41 -2.20
CA TRP A 99 -3.42 -6.95 -2.81
C TRP A 99 -3.57 -8.43 -2.46
N SER A 100 -4.25 -8.69 -1.35
CA SER A 100 -4.63 -10.02 -0.87
C SER A 100 -6.12 -10.29 -1.12
N PRO A 101 -6.52 -10.65 -2.37
CA PRO A 101 -7.93 -10.79 -2.75
C PRO A 101 -8.63 -12.03 -2.18
N THR A 102 -7.97 -12.89 -1.38
CA THR A 102 -8.55 -14.23 -1.10
C THR A 102 -8.31 -14.81 0.28
N GLU A 103 -7.17 -14.59 0.94
CA GLU A 103 -6.89 -15.33 2.20
C GLU A 103 -7.76 -14.89 3.38
N PHE A 104 -8.31 -13.66 3.36
CA PHE A 104 -9.26 -13.19 4.36
C PHE A 104 -10.71 -13.62 4.11
N TYR A 105 -11.05 -13.92 2.85
CA TYR A 105 -12.44 -14.21 2.44
C TYR A 105 -12.96 -15.54 3.00
N MET A 106 -12.06 -16.42 3.41
CA MET A 106 -12.42 -17.75 3.91
C MET A 106 -12.49 -17.86 5.43
N ARG A 107 -12.01 -16.86 6.20
CA ARG A 107 -11.86 -16.97 7.67
C ARG A 107 -12.82 -16.14 8.50
N THR A 108 -13.60 -15.23 7.91
CA THR A 108 -14.55 -14.37 8.67
C THR A 108 -15.82 -14.10 7.87
N PRO A 109 -17.00 -13.93 8.51
CA PRO A 109 -18.29 -13.86 7.81
C PRO A 109 -18.37 -12.68 6.83
N LYS A 110 -19.23 -12.86 5.81
CA LYS A 110 -19.57 -12.07 4.61
C LYS A 110 -19.44 -10.53 4.59
N ILE A 111 -19.20 -9.86 5.71
CA ILE A 111 -19.21 -8.39 5.82
C ILE A 111 -17.79 -7.79 5.68
N TYR A 112 -16.74 -8.54 6.03
CA TYR A 112 -15.34 -8.09 5.91
C TYR A 112 -14.86 -7.75 4.48
N PRO A 113 -15.25 -8.50 3.43
CA PRO A 113 -14.89 -8.20 2.05
C PRO A 113 -15.32 -6.81 1.54
N ALA A 114 -16.53 -6.38 1.91
CA ALA A 114 -17.06 -5.08 1.50
C ALA A 114 -16.30 -3.93 2.17
N TYR A 115 -15.95 -4.09 3.46
CA TYR A 115 -15.16 -3.09 4.21
C TYR A 115 -13.77 -2.89 3.60
N LYS A 116 -13.05 -3.99 3.29
CA LYS A 116 -11.71 -3.90 2.70
C LYS A 116 -11.76 -3.30 1.29
N THR A 117 -12.76 -3.68 0.48
CA THR A 117 -12.95 -3.12 -0.87
C THR A 117 -13.23 -1.61 -0.83
N LEU A 118 -14.10 -1.16 0.09
CA LEU A 118 -14.38 0.26 0.26
C LEU A 118 -13.15 1.02 0.78
N PHE A 119 -12.39 0.44 1.72
CA PHE A 119 -11.12 1.00 2.19
C PHE A 119 -10.14 1.20 1.03
N TYR A 120 -9.95 0.18 0.19
CA TYR A 120 -9.09 0.24 -0.98
C TYR A 120 -9.50 1.35 -1.96
N GLY A 121 -10.80 1.52 -2.19
CA GLY A 121 -11.35 2.58 -3.03
C GLY A 121 -11.11 3.98 -2.46
N ILE A 122 -11.41 4.19 -1.18
CA ILE A 122 -11.21 5.50 -0.51
C ILE A 122 -9.72 5.85 -0.44
N LEU A 123 -8.86 4.89 -0.09
CA LEU A 123 -7.41 5.10 -0.07
C LEU A 123 -6.88 5.49 -1.45
N SER A 124 -7.30 4.79 -2.51
CA SER A 124 -6.87 5.12 -3.87
C SER A 124 -7.31 6.51 -4.30
N ALA A 125 -8.56 6.89 -3.98
CA ALA A 125 -9.05 8.24 -4.27
C ALA A 125 -8.24 9.32 -3.52
N GLY A 126 -7.92 9.07 -2.24
CA GLY A 126 -7.10 9.97 -1.43
C GLY A 126 -5.68 10.13 -1.96
N LEU A 127 -5.01 9.02 -2.31
CA LEU A 127 -3.67 9.04 -2.91
C LEU A 127 -3.67 9.75 -4.26
N PHE A 128 -4.64 9.45 -5.13
CA PHE A 128 -4.78 10.10 -6.43
C PHE A 128 -5.01 11.61 -6.30
N ASN A 129 -5.82 12.05 -5.33
CA ASN A 129 -6.03 13.47 -5.06
C ASN A 129 -4.74 14.20 -4.64
N GLN A 130 -3.79 13.49 -4.02
CA GLN A 130 -2.46 14.01 -3.70
C GLN A 130 -1.43 13.76 -4.80
N GLN A 131 -1.85 13.32 -5.99
CA GLN A 131 -0.99 12.97 -7.12
C GLN A 131 0.01 11.86 -6.80
N ILE A 132 -0.30 11.01 -5.81
CA ILE A 132 0.48 9.85 -5.45
C ILE A 132 -0.04 8.66 -6.27
N LEU A 133 0.84 8.06 -7.08
CA LEU A 133 0.49 6.88 -7.88
C LEU A 133 0.44 5.66 -6.98
N ASN A 134 -0.60 4.82 -7.09
CA ASN A 134 -0.70 3.59 -6.30
C ASN A 134 -0.77 2.32 -7.17
N PHE A 135 -0.06 1.29 -6.73
CA PHE A 135 -0.07 -0.05 -7.31
C PHE A 135 -0.66 -1.07 -6.34
N TRP A 136 -1.52 -1.92 -6.86
CA TRP A 136 -1.99 -3.11 -6.16
C TRP A 136 -1.00 -4.24 -6.40
N VAL A 137 -0.28 -4.65 -5.36
CA VAL A 137 0.81 -5.62 -5.50
C VAL A 137 0.36 -6.97 -4.95
N PRO A 138 0.03 -7.96 -5.80
CA PRO A 138 -0.31 -9.29 -5.32
C PRO A 138 0.92 -10.02 -4.75
N PRO A 139 0.78 -10.85 -3.70
CA PRO A 139 1.89 -11.61 -3.11
C PRO A 139 2.62 -12.54 -4.08
N LEU A 140 1.94 -13.02 -5.13
CA LEU A 140 2.55 -13.82 -6.20
C LEU A 140 3.49 -13.00 -7.08
N TYR A 141 3.21 -11.70 -7.25
CA TYR A 141 4.07 -10.80 -8.01
C TYR A 141 5.40 -10.58 -7.30
N ILE A 142 5.39 -10.37 -5.98
CA ILE A 142 6.62 -10.26 -5.17
C ILE A 142 7.48 -11.52 -5.31
N ARG A 143 6.87 -12.72 -5.17
CA ARG A 143 7.59 -13.99 -5.33
C ARG A 143 8.20 -14.13 -6.72
N LYS A 144 7.45 -13.76 -7.77
CA LYS A 144 7.96 -13.75 -9.14
C LYS A 144 9.15 -12.79 -9.30
N MET A 145 9.09 -11.59 -8.73
CA MET A 145 10.17 -10.60 -8.77
C MET A 145 11.45 -11.11 -8.09
N LEU A 146 11.31 -11.91 -7.03
CA LEU A 146 12.40 -12.50 -6.27
C LEU A 146 12.85 -13.88 -6.77
N ASN A 147 12.28 -14.36 -7.89
CA ASN A 147 12.50 -15.71 -8.43
C ASN A 147 12.28 -16.83 -7.39
N LEU A 148 11.20 -16.71 -6.62
CA LEU A 148 10.79 -17.68 -5.61
C LEU A 148 9.59 -18.50 -6.09
N PRO A 149 9.46 -19.78 -5.68
CA PRO A 149 8.27 -20.57 -5.95
C PRO A 149 7.04 -19.95 -5.26
N HIS A 150 5.85 -20.15 -5.84
CA HIS A 150 4.59 -19.62 -5.29
C HIS A 150 4.29 -20.12 -3.86
N THR A 151 4.87 -21.26 -3.46
CA THR A 151 4.76 -21.86 -2.13
C THR A 151 5.76 -21.31 -1.11
N ALA A 152 6.66 -20.39 -1.51
CA ALA A 152 7.67 -19.83 -0.62
C ALA A 152 7.03 -19.16 0.60
N LYS A 153 7.61 -19.44 1.77
CA LYS A 153 7.17 -18.88 3.05
C LYS A 153 7.53 -17.40 3.14
N LYS A 154 6.83 -16.64 4.00
CA LYS A 154 7.09 -15.20 4.16
C LYS A 154 8.54 -14.94 4.59
N GLU A 155 9.09 -15.76 5.48
CA GLU A 155 10.47 -15.62 5.95
C GLU A 155 11.50 -15.81 4.82
N GLU A 156 11.22 -16.70 3.87
CA GLU A 156 12.07 -16.89 2.69
C GLU A 156 11.97 -15.70 1.74
N VAL A 157 10.76 -15.15 1.57
CA VAL A 157 10.53 -13.91 0.79
C VAL A 157 11.30 -12.74 1.40
N TRP A 158 11.24 -12.54 2.72
CA TRP A 158 11.97 -11.49 3.40
C TRP A 158 13.48 -11.62 3.22
N LYS A 159 14.02 -12.81 3.53
CA LYS A 159 15.46 -13.06 3.38
C LYS A 159 15.93 -12.81 1.95
N LYS A 160 15.15 -13.27 0.96
CA LYS A 160 15.52 -13.08 -0.45
C LYS A 160 15.41 -11.61 -0.88
N ALA A 161 14.41 -10.89 -0.40
CA ALA A 161 14.27 -9.45 -0.67
C ALA A 161 15.43 -8.65 -0.06
N GLU A 162 15.80 -8.94 1.19
CA GLU A 162 16.96 -8.32 1.86
C GLU A 162 18.27 -8.58 1.11
N GLU A 163 18.46 -9.80 0.58
CA GLU A 163 19.62 -10.16 -0.23
C GLU A 163 19.64 -9.44 -1.60
N VAL A 164 18.51 -9.44 -2.32
CA VAL A 164 18.43 -8.92 -3.69
C VAL A 164 18.44 -7.38 -3.71
N TYR A 165 17.78 -6.74 -2.75
CA TYR A 165 17.58 -5.29 -2.71
C TYR A 165 18.43 -4.59 -1.64
N GLN A 166 19.34 -5.29 -0.96
CA GLN A 166 20.25 -4.73 0.05
C GLN A 166 19.52 -3.75 0.98
N ILE A 167 18.48 -4.24 1.65
CA ILE A 167 17.55 -3.40 2.43
C ILE A 167 18.21 -2.96 3.72
N GLU A 168 18.33 -1.66 3.92
CA GLU A 168 18.86 -1.06 5.13
C GLU A 168 17.77 -0.30 5.90
N TYR A 169 17.62 -0.59 7.19
CA TYR A 169 16.62 0.09 8.03
C TYR A 169 17.28 1.26 8.78
N GLN A 170 16.86 2.48 8.46
CA GLN A 170 17.28 3.72 9.15
C GLN A 170 16.23 4.18 10.18
N VAL A 171 15.53 3.21 10.77
CA VAL A 171 14.49 3.42 11.78
C VAL A 171 14.86 2.69 13.06
N ASP A 172 14.18 3.03 14.15
CA ASP A 172 14.30 2.29 15.41
C ASP A 172 13.99 0.79 15.16
N PRO A 173 14.89 -0.14 15.56
CA PRO A 173 14.64 -1.58 15.44
C PRO A 173 13.31 -2.05 16.05
N ALA A 174 12.80 -1.37 17.08
CA ALA A 174 11.50 -1.67 17.68
C ALA A 174 10.33 -1.38 16.72
N GLY A 175 10.52 -0.50 15.73
CA GLY A 175 9.56 -0.19 14.67
C GLY A 175 9.58 -1.18 13.49
N ILE A 176 10.46 -2.19 13.52
CA ILE A 176 10.57 -3.22 12.48
C ILE A 176 9.75 -4.45 12.91
N THR A 177 8.48 -4.47 12.52
CA THR A 177 7.56 -5.58 12.72
C THR A 177 7.48 -6.44 11.47
N ARG A 178 6.79 -7.59 11.54
CA ARG A 178 6.54 -8.44 10.36
C ARG A 178 5.78 -7.67 9.28
N ASP A 179 4.80 -6.87 9.70
CA ASP A 179 3.94 -6.11 8.80
C ASP A 179 4.72 -4.93 8.17
N THR A 180 5.60 -4.25 8.92
CA THR A 180 6.44 -3.18 8.33
C THR A 180 7.55 -3.72 7.43
N ARG A 181 8.00 -4.97 7.61
CA ARG A 181 8.86 -5.66 6.62
C ARG A 181 8.13 -5.94 5.32
N ASP A 182 6.91 -6.47 5.40
CA ASP A 182 6.06 -6.66 4.22
C ASP A 182 5.81 -5.33 3.50
N ALA A 183 5.49 -4.27 4.24
CA ALA A 183 5.38 -2.91 3.71
C ALA A 183 6.67 -2.42 3.04
N SER A 184 7.84 -2.69 3.63
CA SER A 184 9.13 -2.27 3.05
C SER A 184 9.33 -2.90 1.66
N ILE A 185 9.05 -4.20 1.55
CA ILE A 185 9.16 -4.94 0.28
C ILE A 185 8.13 -4.45 -0.75
N LEU A 186 6.91 -4.13 -0.32
CA LEU A 186 5.89 -3.54 -1.19
C LEU A 186 6.34 -2.20 -1.80
N GLY A 187 6.96 -1.33 -0.99
CA GLY A 187 7.51 -0.05 -1.45
C GLY A 187 8.65 -0.26 -2.47
N ILE A 188 9.58 -1.16 -2.17
CA ILE A 188 10.71 -1.50 -3.05
C ILE A 188 10.22 -2.09 -4.37
N VAL A 189 9.34 -3.09 -4.32
CA VAL A 189 8.81 -3.74 -5.54
C VAL A 189 8.09 -2.72 -6.41
N SER A 190 7.34 -1.79 -5.82
CA SER A 190 6.66 -0.73 -6.58
C SER A 190 7.65 0.23 -7.23
N HIS A 191 8.73 0.60 -6.53
CA HIS A 191 9.82 1.36 -7.12
C HIS A 191 10.41 0.62 -8.33
N VAL A 192 10.77 -0.66 -8.18
CA VAL A 192 11.36 -1.47 -9.28
C VAL A 192 10.37 -1.61 -10.45
N THR A 193 9.09 -1.82 -10.18
CA THR A 193 8.05 -1.89 -11.22
C THR A 193 7.99 -0.59 -12.02
N CYS A 194 8.03 0.56 -11.36
CA CYS A 194 8.10 1.87 -12.00
C CYS A 194 9.33 2.00 -12.89
N GLN A 195 10.52 1.61 -12.42
CA GLN A 195 11.73 1.65 -13.23
C GLN A 195 11.59 0.83 -14.52
N ARG A 196 11.06 -0.40 -14.41
CA ARG A 196 10.88 -1.28 -15.57
C ARG A 196 9.90 -0.75 -16.61
N PHE A 197 8.87 -0.02 -16.20
CA PHE A 197 7.95 0.62 -17.16
C PHE A 197 8.66 1.63 -18.06
N LEU A 198 9.73 2.28 -17.57
CA LEU A 198 10.53 3.23 -18.37
C LEU A 198 11.49 2.53 -19.32
N GLU A 199 11.80 1.25 -19.08
CA GLU A 199 12.70 0.44 -19.89
C GLU A 199 11.99 -0.23 -21.08
N VAL A 200 10.65 -0.21 -21.11
CA VAL A 200 9.87 -0.73 -22.23
C VAL A 200 9.82 0.34 -23.33
N PRO A 201 10.41 0.09 -24.53
CA PRO A 201 10.49 1.06 -25.62
C PRO A 201 9.14 1.38 -26.28
#